data_AF-A0A1L3LN86-F1
#
_entry.id   AF-A0A1L3LN86-F1
#
_cell.length_a   1.000
_cell.length_b   1.000
_cell.length_c   1.000
_cell.angle_alpha   90.00
_cell.angle_beta   90.00
_cell.angle_gamma   90.00
#
_symmetry.space_group_name_H-M   'P 1'
#
loop_
_entity.id
_entity.type
_entity.pdbx_description
1 polymer ?
#
loop_
_entity_poly.entity_id
_entity_poly.type
_entity_poly.pdbx_seq_one_letter_code
_entity_poly.pdbx_strand_id
1 'polypeptide(L)'
;MVNTVRTAIADINSTAVWGMATKGVMLSCLISDGLIGDGIDIKPRKQGKFAPLSGVRIRGPEWLKSHPVQTILVMNGNYEAEIRDATNKIGVAAKVIAM
;
A
#
# COMPACT_ATOMS: atom_id res chain seq x y z
N MET A 1 2.51 -17.17 -0.38
CA MET A 1 2.20 -15.77 -0.02
C MET A 1 3.32 -14.82 -0.41
N VAL A 2 4.52 -14.90 0.19
CA VAL A 2 5.64 -13.99 -0.15
C VAL A 2 6.02 -14.01 -1.64
N ASN A 3 6.13 -15.19 -2.27
CA ASN A 3 6.45 -15.28 -3.71
C ASN A 3 5.36 -14.66 -4.59
N THR A 4 4.09 -14.80 -4.22
CA THR A 4 2.96 -14.16 -4.93
C THR A 4 3.03 -12.64 -4.85
N VAL A 5 3.40 -12.10 -3.68
CA VAL A 5 3.59 -10.66 -3.51
C VAL A 5 4.76 -10.17 -4.37
N ARG A 6 5.86 -10.92 -4.42
CA ARG A 6 7.03 -10.59 -5.24
C ARG A 6 6.71 -10.56 -6.73
N THR A 7 5.86 -11.46 -7.23
CA THR A 7 5.39 -11.41 -8.62
C THR A 7 4.48 -10.21 -8.89
N ALA A 8 3.74 -9.75 -7.87
CA ALA A 8 2.87 -8.59 -7.97
C ALA A 8 3.62 -7.24 -7.85
N ILE A 9 4.77 -7.22 -7.18
CA ILE A 9 5.66 -6.06 -7.08
C ILE A 9 6.58 -6.03 -8.31
N ALA A 10 6.27 -5.16 -9.26
CA ALA A 10 7.10 -4.98 -10.46
C ALA A 10 8.33 -4.08 -10.20
N ASP A 11 8.18 -3.07 -9.33
CA ASP A 11 9.22 -2.10 -8.94
C ASP A 11 8.87 -1.47 -7.57
N ILE A 12 9.90 -1.13 -6.78
CA ILE A 12 9.81 -0.55 -5.43
C ILE A 12 9.03 0.76 -5.38
N ASN A 13 9.21 1.60 -6.40
CA ASN A 13 8.55 2.90 -6.51
C ASN A 13 7.15 2.79 -7.14
N SER A 14 6.79 1.60 -7.62
CA SER A 14 5.58 1.34 -8.38
C SER A 14 4.52 0.58 -7.58
N THR A 15 4.80 0.28 -6.30
CA THR A 15 3.88 -0.49 -5.44
C THR A 15 3.69 0.16 -4.09
N ALA A 16 2.43 0.27 -3.67
CA ALA A 16 2.06 0.70 -2.32
C ALA A 16 1.24 -0.39 -1.60
N VAL A 17 1.34 -0.44 -0.28
CA VAL A 17 0.49 -1.32 0.56
C VAL A 17 -0.61 -0.49 1.20
N TRP A 18 -1.87 -0.85 0.98
CA TRP A 18 -3.01 -0.18 1.58
C TRP A 18 -3.48 -0.89 2.85
N GLY A 19 -3.59 -0.14 3.94
CA GLY A 19 -4.03 -0.61 5.25
C GLY A 19 -2.87 -0.90 6.19
N MET A 20 -2.33 0.14 6.83
CA MET A 20 -1.18 0.06 7.74
C MET A 20 -1.58 -0.22 9.18
N ALA A 21 -2.48 -1.18 9.38
CA ALA A 21 -2.73 -1.82 10.68
C ALA A 21 -1.81 -3.06 10.83
N THR A 22 -2.20 -4.07 11.59
CA THR A 22 -1.35 -5.25 11.85
C THR A 22 -0.87 -5.94 10.57
N LYS A 23 -1.78 -6.24 9.63
CA LYS A 23 -1.41 -7.01 8.41
C LYS A 23 -0.50 -6.24 7.47
N GLY A 24 -0.79 -4.96 7.19
CA GLY A 24 0.07 -4.14 6.32
C GLY A 24 1.44 -3.87 6.94
N VAL A 25 1.50 -3.63 8.26
CA VAL A 25 2.77 -3.51 8.98
C VAL A 25 3.56 -4.82 8.88
N MET A 26 2.96 -5.96 9.19
CA MET A 26 3.64 -7.26 9.08
C MET A 26 4.13 -7.54 7.66
N LEU A 27 3.32 -7.26 6.63
CA LEU A 27 3.73 -7.42 5.24
C LEU A 27 4.96 -6.55 4.92
N SER A 28 4.95 -5.29 5.34
CA SER A 28 6.07 -4.37 5.13
C SER A 28 7.37 -4.85 5.79
N CYS A 29 7.29 -5.57 6.90
CA CYS A 29 8.47 -6.18 7.54
C CYS A 29 8.97 -7.42 6.79
N LEU A 30 8.04 -8.24 6.27
CA LEU A 30 8.37 -9.46 5.53
C LEU A 30 8.98 -9.16 4.15
N ILE A 31 8.75 -7.95 3.64
CA ILE A 31 9.23 -7.45 2.35
C ILE A 31 10.15 -6.24 2.64
N SER A 32 11.11 -6.47 3.53
CA SER A 32 12.06 -5.46 4.02
C SER A 32 13.29 -5.28 3.14
N ASP A 33 13.34 -5.95 1.99
CA ASP A 33 14.37 -5.79 0.95
C ASP A 33 14.20 -4.51 0.13
N GLY A 34 13.55 -3.49 0.71
CA GLY A 34 13.26 -2.21 0.10
C GLY A 34 12.00 -2.20 -0.73
N LEU A 35 11.52 -3.32 -1.28
CA LEU A 35 10.48 -3.39 -2.32
C LEU A 35 9.11 -2.72 -2.07
N ILE A 36 8.83 -2.20 -0.87
CA ILE A 36 7.67 -1.35 -0.59
C ILE A 36 8.15 0.04 -0.19
N GLY A 37 8.00 1.01 -1.10
CA GLY A 37 8.39 2.40 -0.85
C GLY A 37 7.46 3.15 0.12
N ASP A 38 6.15 2.95 0.01
CA ASP A 38 5.16 3.67 0.82
C ASP A 38 3.95 2.79 1.20
N GLY A 39 3.40 3.08 2.39
CA GLY A 39 2.16 2.50 2.88
C GLY A 39 1.03 3.53 2.86
N ILE A 40 -0.18 3.14 2.49
CA ILE A 40 -1.37 4.02 2.45
C ILE A 40 -2.31 3.66 3.58
N ASP A 41 -2.79 4.65 4.33
CA ASP A 41 -3.83 4.43 5.34
C ASP A 41 -4.79 5.63 5.41
N ILE A 42 -6.09 5.33 5.45
CA ILE A 42 -7.15 6.33 5.52
C ILE A 42 -7.20 7.04 6.88
N LYS A 43 -6.62 6.46 7.95
CA LYS A 43 -6.68 7.02 9.30
C LYS A 43 -5.67 8.17 9.43
N PRO A 44 -6.11 9.43 9.60
CA PRO A 44 -5.20 10.58 9.64
C PRO A 44 -4.12 10.47 10.73
N ARG A 45 -4.46 9.87 11.88
CA ARG A 45 -3.53 9.65 13.01
C ARG A 45 -2.28 8.82 12.69
N LYS A 46 -2.29 8.07 11.59
CA LYS A 46 -1.15 7.26 11.14
C LYS A 46 -0.32 7.94 10.06
N GLN A 47 -0.90 8.89 9.32
CA GLN A 47 -0.24 9.55 8.21
C GLN A 47 0.93 10.41 8.70
N GLY A 48 2.00 10.48 7.91
CA GLY A 48 3.24 11.18 8.25
C GLY A 48 4.16 10.40 9.21
N LYS A 49 3.68 9.29 9.78
CA LYS A 49 4.48 8.38 10.63
C LYS A 49 5.10 7.26 9.79
N PHE A 50 5.88 6.42 10.46
CA PHE A 50 6.54 5.27 9.87
C PHE A 50 6.00 3.98 10.48
N ALA A 51 5.89 2.94 9.66
CA ALA A 51 5.59 1.59 10.13
C ALA A 51 6.77 1.06 10.96
N PRO A 52 6.49 0.42 12.11
CA PRO A 52 7.55 -0.10 12.97
C PRO A 52 8.35 -1.19 12.24
N LEU A 53 9.65 -1.27 12.54
CA LEU A 53 10.64 -2.20 11.97
C LEU A 53 10.94 -2.00 10.48
N SER A 54 9.93 -1.94 9.61
CA SER A 54 10.14 -1.77 8.17
C SER A 54 10.55 -0.36 7.78
N GLY A 55 10.21 0.65 8.59
CA GLY A 55 10.52 2.05 8.28
C GLY A 55 9.71 2.60 7.09
N VAL A 56 8.70 1.88 6.60
CA VAL A 56 7.84 2.35 5.50
C VAL A 56 7.04 3.57 5.94
N ARG A 57 7.09 4.65 5.15
CA ARG A 57 6.34 5.86 5.46
C ARG A 57 4.86 5.67 5.17
N ILE A 58 4.02 6.13 6.09
CA ILE A 58 2.56 6.03 5.96
C ILE A 58 2.02 7.35 5.38
N ARG A 59 1.37 7.25 4.22
CA ARG A 59 0.75 8.36 3.48
C ARG A 59 -0.77 8.25 3.52
N GLY A 60 -1.44 9.36 3.25
CA GLY A 60 -2.88 9.36 2.97
C GLY A 60 -3.16 9.04 1.50
N PRO A 61 -4.40 8.63 1.14
CA PRO A 61 -4.76 8.32 -0.24
C PRO A 61 -4.44 9.43 -1.24
N GLU A 62 -4.66 10.71 -0.87
CA GLU A 62 -4.39 11.87 -1.73
C GLU A 62 -2.93 11.99 -2.20
N TRP A 63 -1.98 11.43 -1.46
CA TRP A 63 -0.57 11.43 -1.85
C TRP A 63 -0.34 10.70 -3.19
N LEU A 64 -1.17 9.71 -3.50
CA LEU A 64 -1.11 8.93 -4.75
C LEU A 64 -1.37 9.79 -6.00
N LYS A 65 -2.01 10.97 -5.86
CA LYS A 65 -2.25 11.88 -7.00
C LYS A 65 -0.96 12.50 -7.53
N SER A 66 -0.03 12.82 -6.64
CA SER A 66 1.27 13.37 -6.98
C SER A 66 2.35 12.29 -7.11
N HIS A 67 2.08 11.10 -6.59
CA HIS A 67 3.00 9.95 -6.58
C HIS A 67 2.24 8.70 -7.05
N PRO A 68 1.90 8.62 -8.35
CA PRO A 68 1.14 7.49 -8.87
C PRO A 68 1.96 6.20 -8.77
N VAL A 69 1.28 5.12 -8.39
CA VAL A 69 1.82 3.77 -8.34
C VAL A 69 1.04 2.88 -9.31
N GLN A 70 1.67 1.85 -9.86
CA GLN A 70 0.99 0.92 -10.75
C GLN A 70 0.19 -0.12 -9.98
N THR A 71 0.65 -0.51 -8.78
CA THR A 71 0.03 -1.57 -7.99
C THR A 71 -0.28 -1.10 -6.57
N ILE A 72 -1.48 -1.42 -6.10
CA ILE A 72 -1.87 -1.28 -4.69
C ILE A 72 -2.18 -2.65 -4.14
N LEU A 73 -1.39 -3.09 -3.15
CA LEU A 73 -1.60 -4.35 -2.44
C LEU A 73 -2.56 -4.13 -1.26
N VAL A 74 -3.59 -4.95 -1.17
CA VAL A 74 -4.59 -4.90 -0.11
C VAL A 74 -4.57 -6.19 0.69
N MET A 75 -4.24 -6.11 1.98
CA MET A 75 -4.10 -7.28 2.85
C MET A 75 -5.41 -7.82 3.45
N ASN A 76 -6.53 -7.18 3.13
CA ASN A 76 -7.85 -7.63 3.53
C ASN A 76 -8.84 -7.38 2.39
N GLY A 77 -9.13 -8.43 1.60
CA GLY A 77 -10.00 -8.35 0.43
C GLY A 77 -11.40 -7.80 0.70
N ASN A 78 -11.89 -7.84 1.94
CA ASN A 78 -13.16 -7.20 2.31
C ASN A 78 -13.21 -5.70 2.00
N TYR A 79 -12.04 -5.06 1.91
CA TYR A 79 -11.91 -3.63 1.60
C TYR A 79 -11.57 -3.35 0.14
N GLU A 80 -11.51 -4.36 -0.74
CA GLU A 80 -11.09 -4.15 -2.14
C GLU A 80 -12.02 -3.16 -2.87
N ALA A 81 -13.34 -3.34 -2.76
CA ALA A 81 -14.32 -2.51 -3.44
C ALA A 81 -14.24 -1.03 -3.00
N GLU A 82 -14.15 -0.77 -1.70
CA GLU A 82 -14.02 0.60 -1.17
C GLU A 82 -12.68 1.24 -1.55
N ILE A 83 -11.60 0.45 -1.63
CA ILE A 83 -10.28 0.95 -2.01
C ILE A 83 -10.27 1.33 -3.49
N ARG A 84 -10.86 0.49 -4.36
CA ARG A 84 -11.03 0.82 -5.78
C ARG A 84 -11.86 2.09 -5.97
N ASP A 85 -12.95 2.23 -5.24
CA ASP A 85 -13.78 3.43 -5.26
C ASP A 85 -12.99 4.67 -4.79
N ALA A 86 -12.26 4.55 -3.68
CA ALA A 86 -11.41 5.62 -3.16
C ALA A 86 -10.33 6.05 -4.17
N THR A 87 -9.64 5.11 -4.82
CA THR A 87 -8.62 5.40 -5.84
C THR A 87 -9.23 6.04 -7.09
N ASN A 88 -10.41 5.57 -7.52
CA ASN A 88 -11.11 6.14 -8.66
C ASN A 88 -11.55 7.59 -8.39
N LYS A 89 -12.08 7.88 -7.20
CA LYS A 89 -12.50 9.22 -6.79
C LYS A 89 -11.37 10.24 -6.81
N ILE A 90 -10.15 9.81 -6.50
CA ILE A 90 -8.96 10.68 -6.53
C ILE A 90 -8.23 10.65 -7.88
N GLY A 91 -8.73 9.90 -8.87
CA GLY A 91 -8.17 9.85 -10.23
C GLY A 91 -6.91 8.97 -10.36
N VAL A 92 -6.71 8.00 -9.47
CA VAL A 92 -5.54 7.12 -9.47
C VAL A 92 -5.86 5.82 -10.20
N ALA A 93 -5.20 5.60 -11.34
CA ALA A 93 -5.33 4.39 -12.16
C ALA A 93 -4.34 3.29 -11.73
N ALA A 94 -4.46 2.81 -10.49
CA ALA A 94 -3.63 1.72 -9.97
C ALA A 94 -4.36 0.37 -10.03
N LYS A 95 -3.63 -0.71 -10.31
CA LYS A 95 -4.14 -2.08 -10.19
C LYS A 95 -4.22 -2.45 -8.70
N VAL A 96 -5.43 -2.57 -8.19
CA VAL A 96 -5.65 -3.11 -6.84
C VAL A 96 -5.57 -4.63 -6.88
N ILE A 97 -4.75 -5.21 -6.02
CA ILE A 97 -4.59 -6.67 -5.85
C ILE A 97 -4.91 -7.00 -4.39
N ALA A 98 -6.00 -7.71 -4.17
CA ALA A 98 -6.34 -8.26 -2.87
C ALA A 98 -5.58 -9.57 -2.61
N MET A 99 -5.19 -9.76 -1.35
CA MET A 99 -4.44 -10.92 -0.87
C MET A 99 -5.06 -11.57 0.36
#